data_AF-A0A1S2IY60-F1
#
_entry.id   AF-A0A1S2IY60-F1
#
_cell.length_a   1.000
_cell.length_b   1.000
_cell.length_c   1.000
_cell.angle_alpha   90.00
_cell.angle_beta   90.00
_cell.angle_gamma   90.00
#
_symmetry.space_group_name_H-M   'P 1'
#
loop_
_entity.id
_entity.type
_entity.pdbx_description
1 polymer ?
#
loop_
_entity_poly.entity_id
_entity_poly.type
_entity_poly.pdbx_seq_one_letter_code
_entity_poly.pdbx_strand_id
1 'polypeptide(L)' 'MTTHEVQAVREQGMWQVFIDGFLVTEVSRWSSVGFAARQWVSRTEEVPASEVDLHVRVLGRNHYIDG' A
#
# COMPACT_ATOMS: atom_id res chain seq x y z
N MET A 1 -15.60 0.76 10.09
CA MET A 1 -14.33 0.27 9.52
C MET A 1 -14.48 0.28 8.02
N THR A 2 -13.80 1.21 7.36
CA THR A 2 -13.77 1.31 5.90
C THR A 2 -12.61 0.47 5.40
N THR A 3 -12.87 -0.49 4.52
CA THR A 3 -11.82 -1.32 3.93
C THR A 3 -11.32 -0.67 2.66
N HIS A 4 -10.01 -0.39 2.62
CA HIS A 4 -9.36 0.21 1.45
C HIS A 4 -8.65 -0.86 0.63
N GLU A 5 -8.85 -0.85 -0.70
CA GLU A 5 -8.06 -1.69 -1.61
C GLU A 5 -6.74 -0.97 -1.90
N VAL A 6 -5.64 -1.61 -1.50
CA VAL A 6 -4.29 -1.11 -1.75
C VAL A 6 -3.70 -1.92 -2.88
N GLN A 7 -3.28 -1.26 -3.95
CA GLN A 7 -2.58 -1.90 -5.05
C GLN A 7 -1.11 -1.55 -4.99
N ALA A 8 -0.24 -2.55 -5.12
CA ALA A 8 1.20 -2.35 -5.07
C ALA A 8 1.86 -2.84 -6.36
N VAL A 9 2.57 -1.94 -7.04
CA VAL A 9 3.25 -2.20 -8.32
C VAL A 9 4.75 -1.99 -8.15
N ARG A 10 5.57 -2.88 -8.70
CA ARG A 10 7.04 -2.74 -8.67
C ARG A 10 7.54 -2.17 -10.00
N GLU A 11 8.03 -0.94 -9.98
CA GLU A 11 8.48 -0.20 -11.15
C GLU A 11 9.82 0.48 -10.84
N GLN A 12 10.82 0.39 -11.72
CA GLN A 12 12.14 1.06 -11.58
C GLN A 12 12.84 0.89 -10.22
N GLY A 13 12.64 -0.25 -9.54
CA GLY A 13 13.26 -0.48 -8.22
C GLY A 13 12.53 0.21 -7.05
N MET A 14 11.31 0.69 -7.27
CA MET A 14 10.42 1.26 -6.25
C MET A 14 9.06 0.54 -6.25
N TRP A 15 8.47 0.39 -5.07
CA TRP A 15 7.10 -0.07 -4.90
C TRP A 15 6.19 1.15 -4.92
N GLN A 16 5.44 1.29 -6.00
CA GLN A 16 4.38 2.26 -6.13
C GLN A 16 3.16 1.74 -5.39
N VAL A 17 2.65 2.55 -4.46
CA VAL A 17 1.49 2.22 -3.63
C VAL A 17 0.32 3.04 -4.14
N PHE A 18 -0.75 2.36 -4.53
CA PHE A 18 -1.99 2.94 -4.97
C PHE A 18 -3.10 2.62 -3.98
N ILE A 19 -4.01 3.56 -3.76
CA ILE A 19 -5.23 3.38 -2.97
C ILE A 19 -6.39 3.86 -3.82
N ASP A 20 -7.40 3.02 -3.99
CA ASP A 20 -8.55 3.29 -4.88
C ASP A 20 -8.15 3.72 -6.29
N GLY A 21 -7.02 3.21 -6.79
CA GLY A 21 -6.47 3.50 -8.12
C GLY A 21 -5.59 4.76 -8.20
N PHE A 22 -5.40 5.51 -7.11
CA PHE A 22 -4.56 6.72 -7.08
C PHE A 22 -3.18 6.42 -6.49
N LEU A 23 -2.11 6.88 -7.16
CA LEU A 23 -0.75 6.77 -6.62
C LEU A 23 -0.63 7.66 -5.38
N VAL A 24 -0.43 7.04 -4.21
CA VAL A 24 -0.33 7.76 -2.94
C VAL A 24 1.11 7.96 -2.50
N THR A 25 2.00 7.00 -2.79
CA THR A 25 3.42 7.09 -2.42
C THR A 25 4.26 6.03 -3.12
N GLU A 26 5.58 6.13 -2.96
CA GLU A 26 6.56 5.16 -3.43
C GLU A 26 7.48 4.75 -2.28
N VAL A 27 7.70 3.45 -2.11
CA VAL A 27 8.58 2.89 -1.06
C VAL A 27 9.61 1.94 -1.65
N SER A 28 10.81 1.90 -1.07
CA SER A 28 11.87 1.05 -1.60
C SER A 28 11.68 -0.44 -1.26
N ARG A 29 11.02 -0.75 -0.13
CA ARG A 29 10.85 -2.10 0.42
C ARG A 29 9.40 -2.56 0.41
N TRP A 30 9.18 -3.84 0.09
CA TRP A 30 7.84 -4.47 0.11
C TRP A 30 7.18 -4.36 1.49
N SER A 31 7.93 -4.65 2.55
CA SER A 31 7.43 -4.58 3.93
C SER A 31 6.94 -3.19 4.35
N SER A 32 7.32 -2.13 3.63
CA SER A 32 6.89 -0.76 3.90
C SER A 32 5.54 -0.41 3.26
N VAL A 33 5.05 -1.19 2.28
CA VAL A 33 3.82 -0.89 1.52
C VAL A 33 2.60 -0.76 2.44
N GLY A 34 2.33 -1.78 3.27
CA GLY A 34 1.16 -1.77 4.16
C GLY A 34 1.22 -0.66 5.21
N PHE A 35 2.41 -0.38 5.75
CA PHE A 35 2.59 0.73 6.70
C PHE A 35 2.35 2.08 6.05
N ALA A 36 2.90 2.30 4.86
CA ALA A 36 2.76 3.55 4.13
C ALA A 36 1.30 3.80 3.71
N ALA A 37 0.62 2.77 3.20
CA ALA A 37 -0.80 2.86 2.89
C ALA A 37 -1.65 3.19 4.13
N ARG A 38 -1.37 2.55 5.27
CA ARG A 38 -2.10 2.78 6.53
C ARG A 38 -1.93 4.20 7.04
N GLN A 39 -0.70 4.71 7.01
CA GLN A 39 -0.38 6.09 7.38
C GLN A 39 -1.11 7.10 6.49
N TRP A 40 -1.19 6.81 5.19
CA TRP A 40 -1.86 7.70 4.25
C TRP A 40 -3.38 7.76 4.52
N VAL A 41 -4.05 6.61 4.67
CA VAL A 41 -5.48 6.55 4.98
C VAL A 41 -5.78 7.21 6.31
N SER A 42 -5.03 6.88 7.36
CA SER A 42 -5.20 7.45 8.70
C SER A 42 -5.16 8.98 8.69
N ARG A 43 -4.25 9.56 7.91
CA ARG A 43 -4.16 11.03 7.78
C ARG A 43 -5.28 11.61 6.93
N THR A 44 -5.65 10.93 5.85
CA THR A 44 -6.63 11.44 4.88
C THR A 44 -8.06 11.38 5.42
N GLU A 45 -8.37 10.32 6.16
CA GLU A 45 -9.70 10.11 6.77
C GLU A 45 -9.77 10.60 8.23
N GLU A 46 -8.67 11.15 8.77
CA GLU A 46 -8.55 11.60 10.17
C GLU A 46 -8.92 10.52 11.21
N VAL A 47 -8.73 9.25 10.85
CA VAL A 47 -8.98 8.09 11.73
C VAL A 47 -7.67 7.54 12.32
N PRO A 48 -7.70 6.94 13.51
CA PRO A 48 -6.53 6.26 14.05
C PRO A 48 -6.04 5.16 13.11
N ALA A 49 -4.72 5.04 12.94
CA ALA A 49 -4.11 4.00 12.09
C ALA A 49 -4.51 2.57 12.52
N SER A 50 -4.85 2.36 13.79
CA SER A 50 -5.36 1.08 14.32
C SER A 50 -6.74 0.70 13.80
N GLU A 51 -7.53 1.66 13.32
CA GLU A 51 -8.89 1.44 12.79
C GLU A 51 -8.92 1.28 11.27
N VAL A 52 -7.75 1.35 10.62
CA VAL A 52 -7.59 1.21 9.18
C VAL A 52 -7.35 -0.26 8.82
N ASP A 53 -8.38 -0.86 8.22
CA ASP A 53 -8.32 -2.17 7.59
C ASP A 53 -7.89 -2.04 6.12
N LEU A 54 -6.78 -2.70 5.78
CA LEU A 54 -6.21 -2.68 4.44
C LEU A 54 -6.29 -4.06 3.81
N HIS A 55 -6.71 -4.11 2.55
CA HIS A 55 -6.53 -5.27 1.70
C HIS A 55 -5.47 -4.96 0.64
N VAL A 56 -4.25 -5.47 0.84
CA VAL A 56 -3.14 -5.23 -0.09
C VAL A 56 -3.10 -6.29 -1.18
N ARG A 57 -3.27 -5.86 -2.42
CA ARG A 57 -3.13 -6.66 -3.63
C ARG A 57 -1.89 -6.22 -4.40
N VAL A 58 -1.02 -7.18 -4.72
CA VAL A 58 0.13 -6.91 -5.60
C VAL A 58 -0.33 -6.99 -7.05
N LEU A 59 -0.12 -5.91 -7.81
CA LEU A 59 -0.39 -5.86 -9.24
C LEU A 59 0.96 -5.75 -9.97
N GLY A 60 1.33 -6.81 -10.69
CA GLY A 60 2.56 -6.86 -11.48
C GLY A 60 3.23 -8.22 -11.43
N ARG A 61 4.17 -8.45 -12.36
CA ARG A 61 5.03 -9.63 -12.42
C ARG A 61 6.03 -9.65 -11.26
N ASN A 62 5.56 -9.80 -10.03
CA ASN A 62 6.45 -10.13 -8.92
C ASN A 62 6.54 -11.65 -8.81
N HIS A 63 7.48 -12.24 -9.54
CA HIS A 63 8.11 -13.52 -9.17
C HIS A 63 9.00 -13.31 -7.92
N TYR A 64 8.45 -12.75 -6.85
CA TYR A 64 9.13 -12.68 -5.57
C TYR A 64 8.47 -13.69 -4.64
N ILE A 65 8.95 -14.92 -4.73
CA ILE A 65 8.76 -15.93 -3.70
C ILE A 65 9.66 -15.48 -2.54
N ASP A 66 9.10 -15.38 -1.35
CA ASP A 66 9.86 -15.07 -0.13
C ASP A 66 11.14 -15.91 -0.07
N GLY A 67 12.28 -15.24 0.13
CA GLY A 67 13.56 -15.85 0.48
C GLY A 67 13.89 -15.56 1.93
#